data_AF-A0AAD1VZZ4-F1
#
_entry.id   AF-A0AAD1VZZ4-F1
#
_cell.length_a   1.000
_cell.length_b   1.000
_cell.length_c   1.000
_cell.angle_alpha   90.00
_cell.angle_beta   90.00
_cell.angle_gamma   90.00
#
_symmetry.space_group_name_H-M   'P 1'
#
loop_
_entity.id
_entity.type
_entity.pdbx_description
1 polymer ?
#
loop_
_entity_poly.entity_id
_entity_poly.type
_entity_poly.pdbx_seq_one_letter_code
_entity_poly.pdbx_strand_id
1 'polypeptide(L)'
;MSQARSKQKLPDKGEKSSFFGTRPQQPKQAASHESDQDGDGDDTMPLHADPVGNLPVTQEILQKCLDAMSNKLLDNLNKSIAEIKKDLRDLGERTARAENKMDEFAEAHNDMADHVQRLEHQQHQLQVKIMDIEDRSRRQTIRLRGIPEERREYKDITETLRARQVPYRWGHLVHLLNQRNGTVTTILSPGEGRKTLRTWGIALQQQPEKTQATKRLSPEWKKQRK
;
A
#
# COMPACT_ATOMS: atom_id res chain seq x y z
N MET A 1 -4.52 -54.90 -3.52
CA MET A 1 -4.94 -53.78 -2.64
C MET A 1 -4.40 -52.48 -3.23
N SER A 2 -5.22 -51.80 -4.03
CA SER A 2 -4.90 -50.54 -4.68
C SER A 2 -5.18 -49.37 -3.75
N GLN A 3 -4.21 -48.48 -3.53
CA GLN A 3 -4.47 -47.17 -2.91
C GLN A 3 -4.42 -46.08 -3.98
N ALA A 4 -5.58 -45.45 -4.18
CA ALA A 4 -5.79 -44.33 -5.07
C ALA A 4 -5.22 -43.03 -4.46
N ARG A 5 -4.30 -42.39 -5.16
CA ARG A 5 -3.82 -41.04 -4.84
C ARG A 5 -4.86 -40.00 -5.26
N SER A 6 -5.52 -39.42 -4.27
CA SER A 6 -6.39 -38.26 -4.43
C SER A 6 -5.56 -37.02 -4.77
N LYS A 7 -5.74 -36.49 -5.99
CA LYS A 7 -5.16 -35.21 -6.42
C LYS A 7 -6.05 -34.07 -5.91
N GLN A 8 -5.55 -33.31 -4.93
CA GLN A 8 -6.18 -32.05 -4.53
C GLN A 8 -5.98 -30.99 -5.61
N LYS A 9 -7.09 -30.42 -6.05
CA LYS A 9 -7.23 -29.34 -7.02
C LYS A 9 -6.98 -28.01 -6.31
N LEU A 10 -5.94 -27.28 -6.69
CA LEU A 10 -5.69 -25.91 -6.22
C LEU A 10 -6.78 -24.97 -6.75
N PRO A 11 -7.30 -24.04 -5.92
CA PRO A 11 -8.20 -23.00 -6.40
C PRO A 11 -7.44 -21.90 -7.14
N ASP A 12 -7.84 -21.70 -8.38
CA ASP A 12 -7.54 -20.56 -9.24
C ASP A 12 -8.11 -19.28 -8.60
N LYS A 13 -7.22 -18.44 -8.05
CA LYS A 13 -7.56 -17.10 -7.55
C LYS A 13 -7.31 -16.12 -8.68
N GLY A 14 -8.37 -15.82 -9.42
CA GLY A 14 -8.46 -14.64 -10.28
C GLY A 14 -8.39 -13.37 -9.44
N GLU A 15 -7.18 -12.87 -9.22
CA GLU A 15 -6.96 -11.50 -8.76
C GLU A 15 -7.15 -10.56 -9.94
N LYS A 16 -8.33 -9.92 -9.96
CA LYS A 16 -8.60 -8.73 -10.77
C LYS A 16 -7.77 -7.58 -10.21
N SER A 17 -6.51 -7.52 -10.64
CA SER A 17 -5.63 -6.38 -10.50
C SER A 17 -6.16 -5.23 -11.38
N SER A 18 -7.02 -4.38 -10.78
CA SER A 18 -7.34 -3.06 -11.33
C SER A 18 -6.14 -2.14 -11.07
N PHE A 19 -5.11 -2.30 -11.88
CA PHE A 19 -3.95 -1.42 -11.89
C PHE A 19 -4.34 -0.10 -12.56
N PHE A 20 -4.70 0.89 -11.76
CA PHE A 20 -4.77 2.29 -12.18
C PHE A 20 -3.38 2.73 -12.63
N GLY A 21 -3.11 2.61 -13.93
CA GLY A 21 -1.96 3.21 -14.58
C GLY A 21 -2.14 4.72 -14.61
N THR A 22 -1.60 5.42 -13.60
CA THR A 22 -1.41 6.87 -13.65
C THR A 22 -0.40 7.16 -14.76
N ARG A 23 -0.91 7.49 -15.93
CA ARG A 23 -0.14 7.94 -17.09
C ARG A 23 0.74 9.13 -16.69
N PRO A 24 2.09 9.04 -16.80
CA PRO A 24 2.93 10.20 -16.61
C PRO A 24 2.64 11.19 -17.73
N GLN A 25 2.15 12.38 -17.35
CA GLN A 25 2.06 13.53 -18.25
C GLN A 25 3.49 13.90 -18.66
N GLN A 26 3.76 13.82 -19.96
CA GLN A 26 4.97 14.40 -20.53
C GLN A 26 4.99 15.91 -20.27
N PRO A 27 6.17 16.50 -19.99
CA PRO A 27 6.31 17.94 -19.86
C PRO A 27 6.05 18.60 -21.22
N LYS A 28 5.01 19.45 -21.26
CA LYS A 28 4.78 20.44 -22.31
C LYS A 28 5.99 21.37 -22.36
N GLN A 29 6.88 21.15 -23.31
CA GLN A 29 7.86 22.15 -23.68
C GLN A 29 7.15 23.20 -24.53
N ALA A 30 7.05 24.39 -23.93
CA ALA A 30 6.77 25.62 -24.62
C ALA A 30 7.96 25.97 -25.53
N ALA A 31 7.68 26.20 -26.80
CA ALA A 31 8.53 26.99 -27.68
C ALA A 31 7.62 27.78 -28.62
N SER A 32 7.37 29.02 -28.20
CA SER A 32 7.04 30.18 -29.02
C SER A 32 8.06 30.43 -30.13
N HIS A 33 7.61 30.90 -31.30
CA HIS A 33 8.13 32.01 -32.14
C HIS A 33 7.58 31.78 -33.57
N GLU A 34 6.60 32.56 -34.02
CA GLU A 34 6.80 33.73 -34.91
C GLU A 34 7.55 33.38 -36.21
N SER A 35 6.83 33.43 -37.34
CA SER A 35 6.88 34.59 -38.23
C SER A 35 5.97 34.39 -39.44
N ASP A 36 5.07 35.36 -39.61
CA ASP A 36 4.46 35.74 -40.87
C ASP A 36 5.51 35.94 -41.97
N GLN A 37 5.23 35.52 -43.21
CA GLN A 37 5.61 36.27 -44.40
C GLN A 37 4.96 35.71 -45.68
N ASP A 38 3.93 36.42 -46.12
CA ASP A 38 3.79 36.99 -47.46
C ASP A 38 4.19 36.08 -48.64
N GLY A 39 3.18 35.38 -49.15
CA GLY A 39 3.14 34.99 -50.56
C GLY A 39 2.85 36.22 -51.41
N ASP A 40 3.89 36.97 -51.75
CA ASP A 40 3.88 37.93 -52.86
C ASP A 40 4.62 37.28 -54.03
N GLY A 41 3.82 36.80 -54.99
CA GLY A 41 4.28 36.03 -56.14
C GLY A 41 3.62 36.57 -57.39
N ASP A 42 3.92 37.83 -57.73
CA ASP A 42 3.73 38.33 -59.09
C ASP A 42 4.69 39.49 -59.39
N ASP A 43 5.99 39.18 -59.48
CA ASP A 43 6.95 40.06 -60.15
C ASP A 43 7.40 39.39 -61.46
N THR A 44 6.51 39.55 -62.43
CA THR A 44 6.78 39.76 -63.85
C THR A 44 8.22 40.21 -64.12
N MET A 45 9.11 39.30 -64.52
CA MET A 45 10.41 39.68 -65.09
C MET A 45 10.37 39.68 -66.62
N PRO A 46 10.94 40.70 -67.27
CA PRO A 46 10.67 41.02 -68.66
C PRO A 46 11.40 40.08 -69.62
N LEU A 47 10.68 39.66 -70.67
CA LEU A 47 11.24 39.12 -71.90
C LEU A 47 12.12 40.19 -72.59
N HIS A 48 13.37 40.34 -72.14
CA HIS A 48 14.42 40.97 -72.95
C HIS A 48 15.23 39.87 -73.62
N ALA A 49 14.79 39.50 -74.82
CA ALA A 49 15.56 38.68 -75.73
C ALA A 49 16.74 39.51 -76.25
N ASP A 50 17.85 39.49 -75.52
CA ASP A 50 19.12 39.93 -76.08
C ASP A 50 19.48 38.97 -77.22
N PRO A 51 19.84 39.48 -78.42
CA PRO A 51 20.30 38.64 -79.51
C PRO A 51 21.63 38.01 -79.06
N VAL A 52 21.55 36.75 -78.65
CA VAL A 52 22.72 35.88 -78.47
C VAL A 52 23.43 35.87 -79.81
N GLY A 53 24.50 36.65 -79.90
CA GLY A 53 25.48 36.51 -80.96
C GLY A 53 25.89 35.05 -80.99
N ASN A 54 25.69 34.42 -82.15
CA ASN A 54 26.17 33.09 -82.50
C ASN A 54 27.71 33.08 -82.45
N LEU A 55 28.29 33.18 -81.25
CA LEU A 55 29.65 32.73 -81.01
C LEU A 55 29.60 31.19 -80.99
N PRO A 56 30.48 30.51 -81.74
CA PRO A 56 30.54 29.07 -81.70
C PRO A 56 30.84 28.66 -80.26
N VAL A 57 29.99 27.80 -79.68
CA VAL A 57 30.29 27.14 -78.41
C VAL A 57 31.60 26.41 -78.60
N THR A 58 32.67 26.99 -78.08
CA THR A 58 33.98 26.35 -78.12
C THR A 58 33.93 25.18 -77.14
N GLN A 59 34.61 24.10 -77.50
CA GLN A 59 34.76 22.91 -76.66
C GLN A 59 35.20 23.26 -75.22
N GLU A 60 35.98 24.34 -75.06
CA GLU A 60 36.41 24.86 -73.77
C GLU A 60 35.27 25.34 -72.86
N ILE A 61 34.22 25.95 -73.42
CA ILE A 61 33.08 26.45 -72.63
C ILE A 61 32.26 25.27 -72.10
N LEU A 62 32.05 24.24 -72.92
CA LEU A 62 31.38 23.01 -72.51
C LEU A 62 32.18 22.28 -71.44
N GLN A 63 33.50 22.17 -71.61
CA GLN A 63 34.37 21.55 -70.61
C GLN A 63 34.29 22.29 -69.27
N LYS A 64 34.39 23.62 -69.28
CA LYS A 64 34.23 24.44 -68.06
C LYS A 64 32.86 24.26 -67.40
N CYS A 65 31.79 24.12 -68.18
CA CYS A 65 30.45 23.88 -67.65
C CYS A 65 30.32 22.50 -67.00
N LEU A 66 30.86 21.46 -67.64
CA LEU A 66 30.89 20.10 -67.09
C LEU A 66 31.72 20.04 -65.81
N ASP A 67 32.90 20.66 -65.80
CA ASP A 67 33.75 20.72 -64.61
C ASP A 67 33.05 21.48 -63.46
N ALA A 68 32.40 22.60 -63.77
CA ALA A 68 31.63 23.35 -62.78
C ALA A 68 30.44 22.54 -62.21
N MET A 69 29.75 21.77 -63.06
CA MET A 69 28.64 20.92 -62.64
C MET A 69 29.13 19.74 -61.79
N SER A 70 30.23 19.10 -62.21
CA SER A 70 30.88 18.02 -61.48
C SER A 70 31.33 18.49 -60.09
N ASN A 71 31.99 19.65 -60.02
CA ASN A 71 32.44 20.23 -58.75
C ASN A 71 31.25 20.56 -57.84
N LYS A 72 30.18 21.16 -58.37
CA LYS A 72 28.96 21.41 -57.59
C LYS A 72 28.33 20.12 -57.06
N LEU A 73 28.31 19.06 -57.86
CA LEU A 73 27.78 17.76 -57.44
C LEU A 73 28.64 17.14 -56.33
N LEU A 74 29.97 17.20 -56.47
CA LEU A 74 30.91 16.75 -55.44
C LEU A 74 30.75 17.56 -54.14
N ASP A 75 30.58 18.88 -54.22
CA ASP A 75 30.35 19.74 -53.06
C ASP A 75 29.04 19.38 -52.35
N ASN A 76 27.96 19.14 -53.12
CA ASN A 76 26.67 18.75 -52.57
C ASN A 76 26.74 17.36 -51.90
N LEU A 77 27.45 16.40 -52.52
CA LEU A 77 27.67 15.08 -51.92
C LEU A 77 28.52 15.17 -50.65
N ASN A 78 29.56 16.00 -50.63
CA ASN A 78 30.38 16.20 -49.45
C ASN A 78 29.59 16.84 -48.30
N LYS A 79 28.71 17.80 -48.63
CA LYS A 79 27.79 18.41 -47.65
C LYS A 79 26.82 17.38 -47.08
N SER A 80 26.15 16.58 -47.92
CA SER A 80 25.20 15.57 -47.43
C SER A 80 25.90 14.48 -46.62
N ILE A 81 27.11 14.06 -47.00
CA ILE A 81 27.93 13.13 -46.20
C ILE A 81 28.28 13.75 -44.85
N ALA A 82 28.62 15.04 -44.80
CA ALA A 82 28.93 15.72 -43.54
C ALA A 82 27.70 15.82 -42.62
N GLU A 83 26.52 16.12 -43.18
CA GLU A 83 25.25 16.15 -42.46
C GLU A 83 24.88 14.76 -41.91
N ILE A 84 24.95 13.71 -42.73
CA ILE A 84 24.69 12.33 -42.29
C ILE A 84 25.65 11.92 -41.16
N LYS A 85 26.94 12.29 -41.26
CA LYS A 85 27.92 12.01 -40.20
C LYS A 85 27.58 12.72 -38.90
N LYS A 86 27.04 13.95 -38.98
CA LYS A 86 26.57 14.69 -37.82
C LYS A 86 25.36 14.00 -37.20
N ASP A 87 24.36 13.66 -38.01
CA ASP A 87 23.15 12.98 -37.53
C ASP A 87 23.46 11.61 -36.90
N LEU A 88 24.39 10.85 -37.48
CA LEU A 88 24.87 9.59 -36.91
C LEU A 88 25.51 9.79 -35.53
N ARG A 89 26.28 10.87 -35.35
CA ARG A 89 26.87 11.20 -34.05
C ARG A 89 25.79 11.59 -33.04
N ASP A 90 24.86 12.46 -33.43
CA ASP A 90 23.78 12.93 -32.57
C ASP A 90 22.85 11.78 -32.16
N LEU A 91 22.57 10.84 -33.07
CA LEU A 91 21.84 9.61 -32.77
C LEU A 91 22.64 8.71 -31.81
N GLY A 92 23.94 8.55 -32.01
CA GLY A 92 24.81 7.83 -31.08
C GLY A 92 24.76 8.40 -29.66
N GLU A 93 24.85 9.72 -29.51
CA GLU A 93 24.77 10.40 -28.20
C GLU A 93 23.38 10.30 -27.56
N ARG A 94 22.31 10.32 -28.36
CA ARG A 94 20.94 10.12 -27.86
C ARG A 94 20.73 8.69 -27.39
N THR A 95 21.22 7.69 -28.14
CA THR A 95 21.14 6.28 -27.76
C THR A 95 21.92 6.03 -26.48
N ALA A 96 23.16 6.51 -26.37
CA ALA A 96 23.96 6.36 -25.15
C ALA A 96 23.28 6.98 -23.92
N ARG A 97 22.63 8.14 -24.06
CA ARG A 97 21.83 8.74 -22.97
C ARG A 97 20.62 7.90 -22.59
N ALA A 98 19.92 7.32 -23.58
CA ALA A 98 18.77 6.46 -23.32
C ALA A 98 19.18 5.17 -22.61
N GLU A 99 20.32 4.58 -22.99
CA GLU A 99 20.90 3.39 -22.35
C GLU A 99 21.27 3.67 -20.90
N ASN A 100 22.03 4.74 -20.62
CA ASN A 100 22.37 5.13 -19.25
C ASN A 100 21.11 5.36 -18.40
N LYS A 101 20.07 5.97 -18.97
CA LYS A 101 18.82 6.19 -18.24
C LYS A 101 18.07 4.89 -17.96
N MET A 102 18.13 3.93 -18.89
CA MET A 102 17.54 2.61 -18.70
C MET A 102 18.25 1.83 -17.59
N ASP A 103 19.57 1.95 -17.48
CA ASP A 103 20.36 1.34 -16.41
C ASP A 103 19.99 1.93 -15.03
N GLU A 104 19.89 3.26 -14.93
CA GLU A 104 19.41 3.93 -13.70
C GLU A 104 17.99 3.46 -13.32
N PHE A 105 17.10 3.29 -14.31
CA PHE A 105 15.76 2.77 -14.05
C PHE A 105 15.76 1.31 -13.59
N ALA A 106 16.64 0.48 -14.15
CA ALA A 106 16.79 -0.92 -13.74
C ALA A 106 17.29 -1.03 -12.30
N GLU A 107 18.26 -0.21 -11.91
CA GLU A 107 18.76 -0.12 -10.53
C GLU A 107 17.65 0.32 -9.56
N ALA A 108 16.97 1.43 -9.85
CA ALA A 108 15.89 1.93 -9.01
C ALA A 108 14.71 0.93 -8.89
N HIS A 109 14.41 0.18 -9.95
CA HIS A 109 13.39 -0.86 -9.94
C HIS A 109 13.80 -2.05 -9.05
N ASN A 110 15.06 -2.48 -9.09
CA ASN A 110 15.58 -3.54 -8.23
C ASN A 110 15.54 -3.13 -6.75
N ASP A 111 15.94 -1.90 -6.43
CA ASP A 111 15.85 -1.35 -5.07
C ASP A 111 14.41 -1.33 -4.54
N MET A 112 13.46 -0.94 -5.41
CA MET A 112 12.04 -0.94 -5.08
C MET A 112 11.52 -2.37 -4.84
N ALA A 113 11.89 -3.32 -5.72
CA ALA A 113 11.52 -4.72 -5.58
C ALA A 113 12.02 -5.31 -4.25
N ASP A 114 13.27 -5.01 -3.88
CA ASP A 114 13.85 -5.41 -2.59
C ASP A 114 13.11 -4.78 -1.40
N HIS A 115 12.71 -3.51 -1.51
CA HIS A 115 11.94 -2.85 -0.46
C HIS A 115 10.56 -3.49 -0.29
N VAL A 116 9.87 -3.80 -1.39
CA VAL A 116 8.58 -4.50 -1.37
C VAL A 116 8.72 -5.88 -0.71
N GLN A 117 9.72 -6.67 -1.09
CA GLN A 117 9.96 -7.98 -0.48
C GLN A 117 10.23 -7.89 1.03
N ARG A 118 10.99 -6.88 1.47
CA ARG A 118 11.24 -6.63 2.90
C ARG A 118 9.95 -6.29 3.65
N LEU A 119 9.09 -5.44 3.07
CA LEU A 119 7.82 -5.07 3.68
C LEU A 119 6.85 -6.25 3.76
N GLU A 120 6.77 -7.06 2.70
CA GLU A 120 5.96 -8.29 2.70
C GLU A 120 6.42 -9.26 3.79
N HIS A 121 7.73 -9.43 3.94
CA HIS A 121 8.30 -10.26 5.01
C HIS A 121 7.93 -9.73 6.40
N GLN A 122 8.04 -8.42 6.63
CA GLN A 122 7.66 -7.79 7.89
C GLN A 122 6.17 -7.94 8.18
N GLN A 123 5.31 -7.74 7.18
CA GLN A 123 3.87 -7.93 7.30
C GLN A 123 3.54 -9.37 7.70
N HIS A 124 4.17 -10.35 7.06
CA HIS A 124 3.99 -11.77 7.38
C HIS A 124 4.44 -12.07 8.83
N GLN A 125 5.61 -11.59 9.25
CA GLN A 125 6.08 -11.77 10.61
C GLN A 125 5.13 -11.18 11.66
N LEU A 126 4.58 -9.99 11.41
CA LEU A 126 3.63 -9.35 12.31
C LEU A 126 2.31 -10.12 12.37
N GLN A 127 1.82 -10.62 11.24
CA GLN A 127 0.62 -11.48 11.21
C GLN A 127 0.81 -12.75 12.05
N VAL A 128 1.94 -13.43 11.92
CA VAL A 128 2.27 -14.63 12.72
C VAL A 128 2.33 -14.29 14.21
N LYS A 129 2.94 -13.16 14.59
CA LYS A 129 3.01 -12.70 15.99
C LYS A 129 1.63 -12.38 16.56
N ILE A 130 0.76 -11.71 15.79
CA ILE A 130 -0.62 -11.42 16.22
C ILE A 130 -1.37 -12.73 16.47
N MET A 131 -1.28 -13.68 15.53
CA MET A 131 -1.95 -14.98 15.66
C MET A 131 -1.49 -15.74 16.91
N ASP A 132 -0.18 -15.76 17.20
CA ASP A 132 0.36 -16.38 18.42
C ASP A 132 -0.13 -15.67 19.70
N ILE A 133 -0.13 -14.34 19.72
CA ILE A 133 -0.64 -13.57 20.87
C ILE A 133 -2.14 -13.83 21.08
N GLU A 134 -2.93 -13.86 20.01
CA GLU A 134 -4.35 -14.17 20.07
C GLU A 134 -4.62 -15.59 20.58
N ASP A 135 -3.85 -16.57 20.11
CA ASP A 135 -3.95 -17.96 20.55
C ASP A 135 -3.57 -18.11 22.03
N ARG A 136 -2.49 -17.47 22.49
CA ARG A 136 -2.11 -17.46 23.91
C ARG A 136 -3.19 -16.81 24.76
N SER A 137 -3.74 -15.67 24.31
CA SER A 137 -4.82 -14.94 24.98
C SER A 137 -6.10 -15.78 25.11
N ARG A 138 -6.48 -16.51 24.05
CA ARG A 138 -7.63 -17.43 24.06
C ARG A 138 -7.42 -18.60 25.00
N ARG A 139 -6.21 -19.19 25.03
CA ARG A 139 -5.87 -20.31 25.93
C ARG A 139 -5.89 -19.89 27.40
N GLN A 140 -5.50 -18.65 27.70
CA GLN A 140 -5.53 -18.12 29.07
C GLN A 140 -6.93 -17.72 29.54
N THR A 141 -7.86 -17.44 28.63
CA THR A 141 -9.19 -16.92 28.98
C THR A 141 -10.25 -18.01 28.93
N ILE A 142 -10.55 -18.63 30.08
CA ILE A 142 -11.73 -19.50 30.22
C ILE A 142 -12.99 -18.63 30.13
N ARG A 143 -13.73 -18.75 29.03
CA ARG A 143 -15.03 -18.09 28.86
C ARG A 143 -16.12 -18.95 29.48
N LEU A 144 -16.53 -18.64 30.71
CA LEU A 144 -17.69 -19.27 31.35
C LEU A 144 -18.97 -18.76 30.68
N ARG A 145 -19.54 -19.55 29.77
CA ARG A 145 -20.87 -19.32 29.18
C ARG A 145 -21.93 -20.05 30.02
N GLY A 146 -23.13 -19.46 30.15
CA GLY A 146 -24.27 -20.11 30.82
C GLY A 146 -24.32 -19.97 32.35
N ILE A 147 -23.56 -19.04 32.95
CA ILE A 147 -23.78 -18.65 34.35
C ILE A 147 -24.91 -17.61 34.36
N PRO A 148 -26.07 -17.89 34.98
CA PRO A 148 -27.15 -16.91 35.13
C PRO A 148 -26.63 -15.62 35.78
N GLU A 149 -27.00 -14.46 35.24
CA GLU A 149 -26.52 -13.16 35.74
C GLU A 149 -26.87 -12.97 37.23
N GLU A 150 -28.02 -13.49 37.64
CA GLU A 150 -28.51 -13.54 39.02
C GLU A 150 -27.48 -14.13 40.00
N ARG A 151 -26.69 -15.14 39.59
CA ARG A 151 -25.65 -15.73 40.47
C ARG A 151 -24.51 -14.76 40.77
N ARG A 152 -24.28 -13.77 39.91
CA ARG A 152 -23.24 -12.75 40.13
C ARG A 152 -23.60 -11.83 41.29
N GLU A 153 -24.89 -11.62 41.54
CA GLU A 153 -25.37 -10.76 42.63
C GLU A 153 -25.12 -11.38 44.01
N TYR A 154 -25.00 -12.69 44.09
CA TYR A 154 -24.66 -13.43 45.32
C TYR A 154 -23.15 -13.59 45.55
N LYS A 155 -22.29 -12.98 44.72
CA LYS A 155 -20.83 -13.15 44.79
C LYS A 155 -20.29 -12.74 46.17
N ASP A 156 -20.71 -11.61 46.68
CA ASP A 156 -20.35 -11.08 48.00
C ASP A 156 -20.77 -12.02 49.14
N ILE A 157 -22.00 -12.55 49.07
CA ILE A 157 -22.56 -13.48 50.05
C ILE A 157 -21.79 -14.81 50.02
N THR A 158 -21.57 -15.37 48.83
CA THR A 158 -20.88 -16.66 48.65
C THR A 158 -19.40 -16.60 48.98
N GLU A 159 -18.71 -15.48 48.72
CA GLU A 159 -17.34 -15.21 49.17
C GLU A 159 -17.27 -15.16 50.70
N THR A 160 -18.21 -14.44 51.33
CA THR A 160 -18.27 -14.33 52.80
C THR A 160 -18.54 -15.68 53.46
N LEU A 161 -19.48 -16.48 52.92
CA LEU A 161 -19.77 -17.83 53.42
C LEU A 161 -18.56 -18.76 53.26
N ARG A 162 -17.83 -18.68 52.13
CA ARG A 162 -16.60 -19.45 51.89
C ARG A 162 -15.49 -19.06 52.86
N ALA A 163 -15.27 -17.76 53.08
CA ALA A 163 -14.25 -17.26 54.01
C ALA A 163 -14.49 -17.72 55.45
N ARG A 164 -15.76 -17.90 55.84
CA ARG A 164 -16.16 -18.40 57.16
C ARG A 164 -16.37 -19.93 57.19
N GLN A 165 -16.01 -20.64 56.12
CA GLN A 165 -16.19 -22.09 55.97
C GLN A 165 -17.63 -22.57 56.24
N VAL A 166 -18.64 -21.73 55.95
CA VAL A 166 -20.05 -22.12 56.08
C VAL A 166 -20.46 -22.93 54.85
N PRO A 167 -20.92 -24.18 55.01
CA PRO A 167 -21.35 -24.98 53.87
C PRO A 167 -22.59 -24.37 53.22
N TYR A 168 -22.54 -24.20 51.89
CA TYR A 168 -23.66 -23.74 51.09
C TYR A 168 -23.79 -24.55 49.80
N ARG A 169 -25.00 -24.57 49.24
CA ARG A 169 -25.31 -25.20 47.95
C ARG A 169 -26.28 -24.34 47.16
N TRP A 170 -26.17 -24.42 45.84
CA TRP A 170 -27.12 -23.78 44.93
C TRP A 170 -28.37 -24.64 44.80
N GLY A 171 -29.53 -24.03 45.00
CA GLY A 171 -30.82 -24.63 44.72
C GLY A 171 -31.27 -24.42 43.27
N HIS A 172 -32.45 -24.96 42.95
CA HIS A 172 -33.12 -24.74 41.66
C HIS A 172 -33.60 -23.28 41.56
N LEU A 173 -33.51 -22.62 40.40
CA LEU A 173 -33.90 -21.19 40.26
C LEU A 173 -33.10 -20.19 41.12
N VAL A 174 -31.78 -20.41 41.23
CA VAL A 174 -30.80 -19.41 41.72
C VAL A 174 -31.01 -18.93 43.16
N HIS A 175 -31.64 -19.73 44.02
CA HIS A 175 -31.58 -19.51 45.47
C HIS A 175 -30.39 -20.23 46.13
N LEU A 176 -29.90 -19.68 47.23
CA LEU A 176 -28.76 -20.21 47.98
C LEU A 176 -29.25 -20.90 49.25
N LEU A 177 -28.93 -22.18 49.45
CA LEU A 177 -29.19 -22.86 50.70
C LEU A 177 -27.90 -22.93 51.52
N ASN A 178 -27.97 -22.59 52.79
CA ASN A 178 -26.87 -22.75 53.73
C ASN A 178 -27.36 -23.43 55.00
N GLN A 179 -26.44 -24.06 55.73
CA GLN A 179 -26.76 -24.76 56.98
C GLN A 179 -25.84 -24.25 58.08
N ARG A 180 -26.42 -23.76 59.18
CA ARG A 180 -25.68 -23.30 60.36
C ARG A 180 -26.45 -23.70 61.61
N ASN A 181 -25.75 -24.29 62.59
CA ASN A 181 -26.33 -24.74 63.86
C ASN A 181 -27.52 -25.69 63.70
N GLY A 182 -27.49 -26.58 62.70
CA GLY A 182 -28.59 -27.53 62.43
C GLY A 182 -29.77 -26.94 61.64
N THR A 183 -29.88 -25.63 61.51
CA THR A 183 -30.95 -24.98 60.73
C THR A 183 -30.50 -24.74 59.29
N VAL A 184 -31.33 -25.15 58.33
CA VAL A 184 -31.13 -24.85 56.91
C VAL A 184 -31.89 -23.55 56.59
N THR A 185 -31.20 -22.55 56.04
CA THR A 185 -31.82 -21.29 55.60
C THR A 185 -31.76 -21.22 54.08
N THR A 186 -32.87 -20.84 53.47
CA THR A 186 -32.97 -20.61 52.02
C THR A 186 -32.95 -19.11 51.78
N ILE A 187 -32.04 -18.65 50.92
CA ILE A 187 -31.89 -17.25 50.54
C ILE A 187 -32.39 -17.10 49.11
N LEU A 188 -33.55 -16.46 48.94
CA LEU A 188 -34.20 -16.27 47.64
C LEU A 188 -33.75 -15.00 46.92
N SER A 189 -33.23 -14.03 47.67
CA SER A 189 -32.76 -12.74 47.16
C SER A 189 -31.42 -12.34 47.80
N PRO A 190 -30.52 -11.63 47.08
CA PRO A 190 -29.29 -11.09 47.67
C PRO A 190 -29.56 -10.19 48.89
N GLY A 191 -30.66 -9.43 48.86
CA GLY A 191 -31.07 -8.58 49.97
C GLY A 191 -31.38 -9.39 51.24
N GLU A 192 -32.03 -10.55 51.08
CA GLU A 192 -32.31 -11.49 52.17
C GLU A 192 -31.00 -12.07 52.71
N GLY A 193 -30.09 -12.50 51.83
CA GLY A 193 -28.82 -13.08 52.25
C GLY A 193 -27.96 -12.11 53.07
N ARG A 194 -27.96 -10.82 52.71
CA ARG A 194 -27.27 -9.77 53.49
C ARG A 194 -27.92 -9.52 54.85
N LYS A 195 -29.24 -9.70 54.98
CA LYS A 195 -29.93 -9.62 56.28
C LYS A 195 -29.58 -10.84 57.13
N THR A 196 -29.64 -12.03 56.55
CA THR A 196 -29.29 -13.29 57.23
C THR A 196 -27.86 -13.27 57.76
N LEU A 197 -26.88 -12.82 56.95
CA LEU A 197 -25.50 -12.67 57.40
C LEU A 197 -25.33 -11.65 58.54
N ARG A 198 -26.10 -10.55 58.53
CA ARG A 198 -26.13 -9.57 59.63
C ARG A 198 -26.69 -10.15 60.92
N THR A 199 -27.81 -10.86 60.87
CA THR A 199 -28.40 -11.56 62.02
C THR A 199 -27.42 -12.56 62.63
N TRP A 200 -26.55 -13.12 61.79
CA TRP A 200 -25.52 -14.08 62.14
C TRP A 200 -24.22 -13.47 62.67
N GLY A 201 -24.15 -12.14 62.78
CA GLY A 201 -22.96 -11.41 63.21
C GLY A 201 -21.79 -11.48 62.21
N ILE A 202 -22.07 -11.89 60.96
CA ILE A 202 -21.04 -11.96 59.92
C ILE A 202 -21.09 -10.65 59.13
N ALA A 203 -20.14 -9.76 59.38
CA ALA A 203 -19.94 -8.59 58.54
C ALA A 203 -19.62 -9.04 57.11
N LEU A 204 -20.37 -8.55 56.12
CA LEU A 204 -19.96 -8.71 54.72
C LEU A 204 -18.61 -8.04 54.57
N GLN A 205 -17.66 -8.79 54.02
CA GLN A 205 -16.41 -8.21 53.56
C GLN A 205 -16.80 -7.21 52.48
N GLN A 206 -16.71 -5.92 52.80
CA GLN A 206 -16.94 -4.88 51.80
C GLN A 206 -16.00 -5.20 50.66
N GLN A 207 -16.54 -5.47 49.46
CA GLN A 207 -15.68 -5.55 48.28
C GLN A 207 -14.82 -4.28 48.31
N PRO A 208 -13.49 -4.38 48.18
CA PRO A 208 -12.69 -3.18 48.01
C PRO A 208 -13.37 -2.41 46.88
N GLU A 209 -13.91 -1.22 47.21
CA GLU A 209 -14.62 -0.39 46.25
C GLU A 209 -13.78 -0.40 44.99
N LYS A 210 -14.37 -0.88 43.88
CA LYS A 210 -13.71 -1.02 42.59
C LYS A 210 -12.89 0.23 42.39
N THR A 211 -11.59 0.13 42.59
CA THR A 211 -10.68 1.25 42.52
C THR A 211 -10.90 1.80 41.14
N GLN A 212 -11.51 2.99 41.07
CA GLN A 212 -12.06 3.55 39.85
C GLN A 212 -11.02 3.36 38.77
N ALA A 213 -11.42 2.65 37.71
CA ALA A 213 -10.57 2.21 36.63
C ALA A 213 -9.51 3.26 36.36
N THR A 214 -8.26 2.89 36.63
CA THR A 214 -7.05 3.66 36.36
C THR A 214 -7.28 4.54 35.15
N LYS A 215 -7.33 5.86 35.39
CA LYS A 215 -7.37 6.92 34.39
C LYS A 215 -6.61 6.42 33.18
N ARG A 216 -7.33 6.17 32.07
CA ARG A 216 -6.73 5.82 30.79
C ARG A 216 -5.60 6.82 30.57
N LEU A 217 -4.35 6.34 30.65
CA LEU A 217 -3.18 7.13 30.31
C LEU A 217 -3.44 7.69 28.92
N SER A 218 -3.67 9.00 28.87
CA SER A 218 -3.85 9.71 27.62
C SER A 218 -2.62 9.41 26.76
N PRO A 219 -2.76 8.93 25.53
CA PRO A 219 -1.62 8.53 24.74
C PRO A 219 -0.76 9.75 24.40
N GLU A 220 0.43 9.85 25.00
CA GLU A 220 1.38 10.95 24.80
C GLU A 220 1.89 11.10 23.36
N TRP A 221 1.68 10.10 22.49
CA TRP A 221 2.18 10.11 21.11
C TRP A 221 1.58 11.22 20.22
N LYS A 222 0.55 11.95 20.67
CA LYS A 222 -0.02 13.09 19.92
C LYS A 222 0.84 14.36 19.92
N LYS A 223 1.93 14.45 20.70
CA LYS A 223 2.71 15.70 20.81
C LYS A 223 3.91 15.85 19.86
N GLN A 224 4.22 14.88 19.00
CA GLN A 224 5.44 14.91 18.17
C GLN A 224 5.22 15.18 16.66
N ARG A 225 4.14 15.85 16.27
CA ARG A 225 3.99 16.38 14.91
C ARG A 225 3.75 17.89 14.93
N LYS A 226 4.83 18.65 15.01
CA LYS A 226 4.93 20.04 14.54
C LYS A 226 6.28 20.20 13.86
#